data_AF-A0A1F6CWQ1-F1
#
_entry.id   AF-A0A1F6CWQ1-F1
#
_cell.length_a   1.000
_cell.length_b   1.000
_cell.length_c   1.000
_cell.angle_alpha   90.00
_cell.angle_beta   90.00
_cell.angle_gamma   90.00
#
_symmetry.space_group_name_H-M   'P 1'
#
loop_
_entity.id
_entity.type
_entity.pdbx_description
1 polymer ?
#
loop_
_entity_poly.entity_id
_entity_poly.type
_entity_poly.pdbx_seq_one_letter_code
_entity_poly.pdbx_strand_id
1 'polypeptide(L)'
;MIETLRENPKEVFKKGDLVKFKEGIDLTAFGSEFQAATAYRVLHFEHHDDEGGDAVWIGPNDMSPQDVEDFQPELAVELRQEKYKRVFPVATAHLRKVLN
;
A
#
# COMPACT_ATOMS: atom_id res chain seq x y z
N MET A 1 -25.11 14.25 11.40
CA MET A 1 -24.12 13.64 12.30
C MET A 1 -23.04 13.08 11.39
N ILE A 2 -21.98 13.84 11.15
CA ILE A 2 -20.87 13.38 10.31
C ILE A 2 -19.94 12.67 11.29
N GLU A 3 -19.98 11.34 11.30
CA GLU A 3 -18.95 10.55 11.94
C GLU A 3 -17.67 10.78 11.16
N THR A 4 -16.96 11.85 11.52
CA THR A 4 -15.57 12.05 11.13
C THR A 4 -14.82 10.88 11.74
N LEU A 5 -14.67 9.80 10.97
CA LEU A 5 -13.72 8.72 11.22
C LEU A 5 -12.42 9.43 11.59
N ARG A 6 -12.10 9.45 12.89
CA ARG A 6 -10.83 9.96 13.37
C ARG A 6 -9.79 9.08 12.69
N GLU A 7 -9.15 9.62 11.65
CA GLU A 7 -7.96 9.05 11.05
C GLU A 7 -7.00 8.79 12.20
N ASN A 8 -6.87 7.52 12.58
CA ASN A 8 -6.01 7.14 13.67
C ASN A 8 -4.58 7.30 13.11
N PRO A 9 -3.73 8.16 13.70
CA PRO A 9 -2.33 8.31 13.26
C PRO A 9 -1.48 7.05 13.53
N LYS A 10 -2.12 5.94 13.90
CA LYS A 10 -1.56 4.61 14.15
C LYS A 10 -2.41 3.54 13.47
N GLU A 11 -2.92 3.77 12.26
CA GLU A 11 -3.43 2.66 11.45
C GLU A 11 -2.25 1.71 11.16
N VAL A 12 -2.08 0.71 12.03
CA VAL A 12 -1.02 -0.28 11.91
C VAL A 12 -1.36 -1.18 10.73
N PHE A 13 -0.84 -0.89 9.55
CA PHE A 13 -0.94 -1.77 8.39
C PHE A 13 -0.22 -3.09 8.67
N LYS A 14 -0.86 -4.21 8.34
CA LYS A 14 -0.27 -5.54 8.42
C LYS A 14 -0.15 -6.12 7.03
N LYS A 15 0.88 -6.94 6.85
CA LYS A 15 1.06 -7.74 5.64
C LYS A 15 -0.21 -8.56 5.37
N GLY A 16 -0.72 -8.49 4.14
CA GLY A 16 -1.98 -9.10 3.74
C GLY A 16 -3.23 -8.23 3.89
N ASP A 17 -3.17 -7.10 4.60
CA ASP A 17 -4.30 -6.17 4.72
C ASP A 17 -4.69 -5.62 3.33
N LEU A 18 -5.99 -5.34 3.17
CA LEU A 18 -6.50 -4.63 2.01
C LEU A 18 -6.56 -3.12 2.31
N VAL A 19 -6.02 -2.33 1.39
CA VAL A 19 -5.95 -0.87 1.50
C VAL A 19 -6.43 -0.22 0.22
N LYS A 20 -6.91 1.03 0.33
CA LYS A 20 -7.24 1.89 -0.80
C LYS A 20 -6.57 3.24 -0.62
N PHE A 21 -6.38 3.95 -1.73
CA PHE A 21 -6.02 5.36 -1.66
C PHE A 21 -7.16 6.17 -1.03
N LYS A 22 -6.80 7.20 -0.27
CA LYS A 22 -7.75 8.19 0.23
C LYS A 22 -8.35 8.97 -0.94
N GLU A 23 -9.57 9.47 -0.76
CA GLU A 23 -10.22 10.29 -1.77
C GLU A 23 -9.48 11.62 -1.94
N GLY A 24 -9.32 12.07 -3.19
CA GLY A 24 -8.61 13.31 -3.51
C GLY A 24 -7.09 13.20 -3.67
N ILE A 25 -6.50 12.00 -3.55
CA ILE A 25 -5.09 11.78 -3.91
C ILE A 25 -4.92 11.78 -5.43
N ASP A 26 -3.94 12.53 -5.92
CA ASP A 26 -3.53 12.48 -7.33
C ASP A 26 -2.73 11.18 -7.60
N LEU A 27 -3.39 10.23 -8.25
CA LEU A 27 -2.80 8.93 -8.58
C LEU A 27 -1.84 8.99 -9.77
N THR A 28 -1.84 10.08 -10.55
CA THR A 28 -0.96 10.19 -11.72
C THR A 28 0.51 10.21 -11.35
N ALA A 29 0.83 10.68 -10.13
CA ALA A 29 2.17 10.65 -9.57
C ALA A 29 2.70 9.24 -9.28
N PHE A 30 1.81 8.25 -9.09
CA PHE A 30 2.17 6.87 -8.78
C PHE A 30 2.18 5.97 -10.03
N GLY A 31 1.62 6.45 -11.16
CA GLY A 31 1.58 5.76 -12.44
C GLY A 31 0.16 5.41 -12.88
N SER A 32 -0.02 5.20 -14.19
CA SER A 32 -1.33 4.94 -14.82
C SER A 32 -2.00 3.63 -14.41
N GLU A 33 -1.28 2.77 -13.68
CA GLU A 33 -1.78 1.48 -13.20
C GLU A 33 -2.60 1.60 -11.92
N PHE A 34 -2.56 2.77 -11.25
CA PHE A 34 -3.30 3.02 -10.03
C PHE A 34 -4.71 3.56 -10.29
N GLN A 35 -5.69 3.00 -9.60
CA GLN A 35 -7.11 3.38 -9.71
C GLN A 35 -7.68 3.64 -8.32
N ALA A 36 -8.37 4.77 -8.16
CA ALA A 36 -8.83 5.25 -6.85
C ALA A 36 -9.85 4.31 -6.17
N ALA A 37 -10.65 3.59 -6.95
CA ALA A 37 -11.65 2.66 -6.42
C ALA A 37 -11.09 1.26 -6.09
N THR A 38 -9.85 0.96 -6.50
CA THR A 38 -9.24 -0.37 -6.43
C THR A 38 -8.61 -0.61 -5.08
N ALA A 39 -8.91 -1.77 -4.49
CA ALA A 39 -8.20 -2.26 -3.31
C ALA A 39 -6.86 -2.87 -3.73
N TYR A 40 -5.84 -2.61 -2.93
CA TYR A 40 -4.49 -3.15 -3.04
C TYR A 40 -4.17 -3.95 -1.78
N ARG A 41 -3.22 -4.88 -1.88
CA ARG A 41 -2.79 -5.70 -0.76
C ARG A 41 -1.47 -5.17 -0.20
N VAL A 42 -1.37 -5.07 1.12
CA VAL A 42 -0.14 -4.69 1.82
C VAL A 42 0.85 -5.85 1.75
N LEU A 43 2.05 -5.58 1.22
CA LEU A 43 3.10 -6.57 1.06
C LEU A 43 4.23 -6.37 2.06
N HIS A 44 4.54 -5.13 2.43
CA HIS A 44 5.57 -4.81 3.41
C HIS A 44 5.29 -3.45 4.05
N PHE A 45 5.71 -3.28 5.30
CA PHE A 45 5.64 -2.01 6.03
C PHE A 45 7.04 -1.65 6.49
N GLU A 46 7.48 -0.43 6.20
CA GLU A 46 8.80 0.08 6.52
C GLU A 46 8.65 1.33 7.38
N HIS A 47 9.23 1.27 8.58
CA HIS A 47 9.26 2.40 9.52
C HIS A 47 10.54 3.20 9.26
N HIS A 48 10.39 4.50 9.03
CA HIS A 48 11.52 5.42 8.87
C HIS A 48 11.50 6.46 9.99
N ASP A 49 12.46 6.36 10.91
CA ASP A 49 12.62 7.30 12.03
C ASP A 49 13.17 8.67 11.60
N ASP A 50 13.85 8.75 10.44
CA ASP A 50 14.50 9.96 9.92
C ASP A 50 13.68 10.56 8.75
N GLU A 51 12.85 11.57 9.07
CA GLU A 51 12.20 12.57 8.18
C GLU A 51 11.28 12.10 7.03
N GLY A 52 11.23 10.81 6.68
CA GLY A 52 10.45 10.29 5.54
C GLY A 52 9.03 9.78 5.85
N GLY A 53 8.73 9.51 7.12
CA GLY A 53 7.47 8.89 7.55
C GLY A 53 7.32 7.42 7.13
N ASP A 54 6.26 6.77 7.62
CA ASP A 54 6.02 5.35 7.35
C ASP A 54 5.66 5.07 5.89
N ALA A 55 6.34 4.09 5.29
CA ALA A 55 6.08 3.63 3.93
C ALA A 55 5.45 2.22 3.93
N VAL A 56 4.56 1.99 2.97
CA VAL A 56 3.92 0.69 2.75
C VAL A 56 4.10 0.29 1.31
N TRP A 57 4.59 -0.92 1.11
CA TRP A 57 4.62 -1.57 -0.19
C TRP A 57 3.26 -2.19 -0.47
N ILE A 58 2.62 -1.76 -1.54
CA ILE A 58 1.32 -2.27 -1.98
C ILE A 58 1.44 -2.99 -3.31
N GLY A 59 0.62 -4.02 -3.50
CA GLY A 59 0.49 -4.76 -4.75
C GLY A 59 -0.96 -5.08 -5.11
N PRO A 60 -1.20 -5.78 -6.23
CA PRO A 60 -2.53 -6.21 -6.64
C PRO A 60 -3.26 -7.02 -5.57
N ASN A 61 -4.59 -6.87 -5.46
CA ASN A 61 -5.37 -7.58 -4.44
C ASN A 61 -5.48 -9.10 -4.67
N ASP A 62 -5.28 -9.53 -5.92
CA ASP A 62 -5.33 -10.91 -6.41
C ASP A 62 -4.01 -11.66 -6.25
N MET A 63 -2.97 -11.03 -5.69
CA MET A 63 -1.74 -11.73 -5.31
C MET A 63 -2.04 -12.90 -4.35
N SER A 64 -1.40 -14.03 -4.61
CA SER A 64 -1.55 -15.22 -3.77
C SER A 64 -1.05 -14.94 -2.35
N PRO A 65 -1.63 -15.56 -1.31
CA PRO A 65 -1.13 -15.41 0.07
C PRO A 65 0.36 -15.74 0.20
N GLN A 66 0.84 -16.74 -0.56
CA GLN A 66 2.24 -17.13 -0.55
C GLN A 66 3.14 -16.05 -1.15
N ASP A 67 2.80 -15.48 -2.32
CA ASP A 67 3.57 -14.38 -2.91
C ASP A 67 3.59 -13.15 -2.01
N VAL A 68 2.50 -12.91 -1.28
CA VAL A 68 2.45 -11.86 -0.26
C VAL A 68 3.48 -12.18 0.80
N GLU A 69 3.39 -13.34 1.47
CA GLU A 69 4.31 -13.76 2.54
C GLU A 69 5.79 -13.75 2.13
N ASP A 70 6.10 -14.19 0.90
CA ASP A 70 7.45 -14.25 0.35
C ASP A 70 7.98 -12.89 -0.13
N PHE A 71 7.12 -11.86 -0.23
CA PHE A 71 7.53 -10.54 -0.71
C PHE A 71 8.54 -9.86 0.23
N GLN A 72 9.62 -9.36 -0.38
CA GLN A 72 10.63 -8.50 0.24
C GLN A 72 10.89 -7.30 -0.70
N PRO A 73 11.07 -6.07 -0.18
CA PRO A 73 11.32 -4.86 -0.98
C PRO A 73 12.47 -5.01 -2.00
N GLU A 74 13.56 -5.67 -1.61
CA GLU A 74 14.75 -5.90 -2.44
C GLU A 74 14.41 -6.67 -3.72
N LEU A 75 13.45 -7.61 -3.66
CA LEU A 75 12.98 -8.39 -4.81
C LEU A 75 12.26 -7.52 -5.84
N ALA A 76 11.59 -6.44 -5.42
CA ALA A 76 10.91 -5.53 -6.34
C ALA A 76 11.90 -4.63 -7.09
N VAL A 77 12.97 -4.21 -6.41
CA VAL A 77 14.01 -3.32 -6.96
C VAL A 77 14.94 -4.05 -7.92
N GLU A 78 15.39 -5.26 -7.56
CA GLU A 78 16.40 -5.97 -8.35
C GLU A 78 15.81 -6.76 -9.53
N LEU A 79 14.64 -7.38 -9.37
CA LEU A 79 14.26 -8.45 -10.29
C LEU A 79 13.44 -7.99 -11.50
N ARG A 80 12.88 -6.76 -11.53
CA ARG A 80 11.90 -6.31 -12.53
C ARG A 80 10.92 -7.42 -12.95
N GLN A 81 10.60 -8.35 -12.03
CA GLN A 81 9.84 -9.53 -12.38
C GLN A 81 8.46 -9.05 -12.80
N GLU A 82 7.95 -9.59 -13.91
CA GLU A 82 6.65 -9.16 -14.44
C GLU A 82 5.55 -9.21 -13.39
N LYS A 83 5.66 -10.15 -12.44
CA LYS A 83 4.76 -10.34 -11.31
C LYS A 83 4.75 -9.17 -10.29
N TYR A 84 5.85 -8.41 -10.18
CA TYR A 84 5.99 -7.27 -9.27
C TYR A 84 6.01 -5.91 -9.99
N LYS A 85 5.74 -5.87 -11.31
CA LYS A 85 5.63 -4.60 -12.06
C LYS A 85 4.63 -3.62 -11.46
N ARG A 86 3.65 -4.13 -10.70
CA ARG A 86 2.58 -3.36 -10.05
C ARG A 86 2.76 -3.22 -8.55
N VAL A 87 3.98 -3.39 -8.06
CA VAL A 87 4.31 -3.27 -6.64
C VAL A 87 5.12 -2.02 -6.41
N PHE A 88 4.63 -1.15 -5.52
CA PHE A 88 5.25 0.15 -5.28
C PHE A 88 5.17 0.56 -3.82
N PRO A 89 6.18 1.28 -3.30
CA PRO A 89 6.10 1.92 -2.00
C PRO A 89 5.21 3.17 -2.07
N VAL A 90 4.34 3.34 -1.08
CA VAL A 90 3.46 4.48 -0.92
C VAL A 90 3.47 4.92 0.54
N ALA A 91 3.50 6.23 0.80
CA ALA A 91 3.38 6.73 2.16
C ALA A 91 2.04 6.32 2.77
N THR A 92 2.09 5.80 4.00
CA THR A 92 0.91 5.40 4.79
C THR A 92 -0.18 6.47 4.83
N ALA A 93 0.22 7.74 4.86
CA ALA A 93 -0.68 8.89 4.90
C ALA A 93 -1.65 8.96 3.69
N HIS A 94 -1.31 8.35 2.56
CA HIS A 94 -2.16 8.31 1.37
C HIS A 94 -3.15 7.14 1.34
N LEU A 95 -3.05 6.22 2.31
CA LEU A 95 -3.80 4.97 2.33
C LEU A 95 -4.82 4.96 3.47
N ARG A 96 -5.89 4.19 3.27
CA ARG A 96 -6.86 3.80 4.30
C ARG A 96 -7.09 2.29 4.24
N LYS A 97 -7.28 1.64 5.39
CA LYS A 97 -7.70 0.23 5.39
C LYS A 97 -9.10 0.06 4.81
N VAL A 98 -9.29 -1.03 4.09
CA VAL A 98 -10.61 -1.52 3.71
C VAL A 98 -11.11 -2.37 4.87
N LEU A 99 -12.04 -1.82 5.66
CA LEU A 99 -12.75 -2.59 6.68
C LEU A 99 -13.68 -3.57 5.94
N ASN A 100 -13.50 -4.86 6.18
CA ASN A 100 -14.52 -5.88 5.92
C ASN A 100 -15.52 -5.90 7.07
#